data_AF-A0A423T897-F1
#
_entry.id   AF-A0A423T897-F1
#
_cell.length_a   1.000
_cell.length_b   1.000
_cell.length_c   1.000
_cell.angle_alpha   90.00
_cell.angle_beta   90.00
_cell.angle_gamma   90.00
#
_symmetry.space_group_name_H-M   'P 1'
#
loop_
_entity.id
_entity.type
_entity.pdbx_description
1 polymer ?
#
loop_
_entity_poly.entity_id
_entity_poly.type
_entity_poly.pdbx_seq_one_letter_code
_entity_poly.pdbx_strand_id
1 'polypeptide(L)'
;MAEFSVWNNETVLSPPGFTSSSSDSKTFLISLRRHTVNMKASGTLKEYSVIGRKLPSELVPNPQLYKMRIFAPDVVTAKSRFWYFLSKLKKMKKASGEIVSITQVTERKPNVIKNFGIWLRYDSRSGTHNMYREYRDLTVSGAVTQCYRDMGSRHRARAHSVQIMRVERVASNKCRRPAIVQYHNSKIKFPFLPHSKRKNMKMDRITPKIPMIPTY
;
A
#
# COMPACT_ATOMS: atom_id res chain seq x y z
N MET A 1 -10.11 9.20 8.32
CA MET A 1 -9.26 9.58 9.46
C MET A 1 -8.37 8.39 9.73
N ALA A 2 -7.07 8.54 9.52
CA ALA A 2 -6.09 7.52 9.88
C ALA A 2 -6.05 7.42 11.41
N GLU A 3 -6.01 6.19 11.94
CA GLU A 3 -5.85 5.95 13.37
C GLU A 3 -4.53 6.54 13.86
N PHE A 4 -4.65 7.41 14.86
CA PHE A 4 -3.61 8.26 15.41
C PHE A 4 -3.36 7.77 16.84
N SER A 5 -2.13 7.37 17.17
CA SER A 5 -1.76 6.99 18.54
C SER A 5 -0.43 7.64 18.92
N VAL A 6 -0.40 8.25 20.11
CA VAL A 6 0.74 8.96 20.72
C VAL A 6 1.58 7.93 21.47
N TRP A 7 2.91 8.00 21.34
CA TRP A 7 3.85 7.10 22.02
C TRP A 7 5.06 7.93 22.48
N ASN A 8 5.48 7.75 23.75
CA ASN A 8 6.50 8.56 24.43
C ASN A 8 7.80 7.77 24.66
N ASN A 9 8.93 8.48 24.43
CA ASN A 9 10.34 8.32 24.89
C ASN A 9 11.06 6.98 24.62
N GLU A 10 12.36 6.91 24.29
CA GLU A 10 13.56 7.64 24.77
C GLU A 10 14.77 7.40 23.80
N THR A 11 15.66 8.41 23.62
CA THR A 11 17.16 8.39 23.46
C THR A 11 17.85 7.38 22.48
N VAL A 12 18.91 7.63 21.66
CA VAL A 12 20.02 8.60 21.68
C VAL A 12 20.97 8.38 20.46
N LEU A 13 21.66 9.46 20.01
CA LEU A 13 22.98 9.59 19.31
C LEU A 13 23.19 9.38 17.78
N SER A 14 23.65 10.48 17.13
CA SER A 14 24.44 10.63 15.87
C SER A 14 25.93 10.83 16.23
N PRO A 15 26.97 10.82 15.31
CA PRO A 15 27.19 11.78 14.20
C PRO A 15 28.05 11.22 13.01
N PRO A 16 28.97 11.99 12.34
CA PRO A 16 28.87 12.80 11.10
C PRO A 16 29.55 12.11 9.86
N GLY A 17 29.40 12.48 8.56
CA GLY A 17 29.69 13.73 7.86
C GLY A 17 31.07 13.67 7.15
N PHE A 18 31.14 13.58 5.81
CA PHE A 18 32.37 13.83 5.02
C PHE A 18 32.06 14.34 3.60
N THR A 19 32.89 15.26 3.12
CA THR A 19 32.80 16.04 1.86
C THR A 19 34.02 15.81 0.97
N SER A 20 33.85 15.83 -0.36
CA SER A 20 34.74 16.41 -1.41
C SER A 20 34.39 15.80 -2.79
N SER A 21 33.94 16.58 -3.77
CA SER A 21 34.66 17.25 -4.88
C SER A 21 35.24 16.31 -5.96
N SER A 22 34.77 16.47 -7.21
CA SER A 22 35.59 16.69 -8.42
C SER A 22 34.89 16.21 -9.69
N SER A 23 35.10 16.98 -10.74
CA SER A 23 34.51 16.99 -12.08
C SER A 23 34.77 15.72 -12.91
N ASP A 24 33.77 15.29 -13.68
CA ASP A 24 34.01 14.56 -14.92
C ASP A 24 32.83 14.76 -15.89
N SER A 25 33.04 15.60 -16.91
CA SER A 25 32.10 15.87 -17.99
C SER A 25 32.10 14.67 -18.95
N LYS A 26 31.11 13.80 -18.83
CA LYS A 26 30.83 12.74 -19.83
C LYS A 26 29.57 13.07 -20.60
N THR A 27 29.75 13.15 -21.90
CA THR A 27 28.76 13.32 -22.95
C THR A 27 27.64 12.29 -22.76
N PHE A 28 26.48 12.72 -22.26
CA PHE A 28 25.30 11.88 -22.18
C PHE A 28 24.56 11.90 -23.52
N LEU A 29 24.66 10.80 -24.26
CA LEU A 29 23.62 10.43 -25.21
C LEU A 29 22.30 10.42 -24.43
N ILE A 30 21.42 11.38 -24.72
CA ILE A 30 20.04 11.42 -24.22
C ILE A 30 19.32 10.24 -24.87
N SER A 31 19.51 9.06 -24.30
CA SER A 31 18.52 8.01 -24.37
C SER A 31 17.25 8.64 -23.82
N LEU A 32 16.25 8.82 -24.70
CA LEU A 32 14.85 8.96 -24.30
C LEU A 32 14.45 7.66 -23.57
N ARG A 33 14.98 7.47 -22.35
CA ARG A 33 14.31 6.70 -21.33
C ARG A 33 12.99 7.40 -21.20
N ARG A 34 11.95 6.81 -21.78
CA ARG A 34 10.58 7.03 -21.32
C ARG A 34 10.70 7.00 -19.80
N HIS A 35 10.54 8.15 -19.15
CA HIS A 35 10.31 8.18 -17.73
C HIS A 35 8.99 7.43 -17.55
N THR A 36 9.08 6.12 -17.39
CA THR A 36 7.98 5.31 -16.92
C THR A 36 7.69 5.92 -15.57
N VAL A 37 6.56 6.62 -15.46
CA VAL A 37 6.08 7.13 -14.20
C VAL A 37 5.86 5.89 -13.35
N ASN A 38 6.84 5.53 -12.52
CA ASN A 38 6.75 4.38 -11.65
C ASN A 38 5.50 4.60 -10.80
N MET A 39 4.52 3.70 -10.95
CA MET A 39 3.28 3.82 -10.20
C MET A 39 3.62 3.84 -8.70
N LYS A 40 3.10 4.84 -7.98
CA LYS A 40 3.30 5.00 -6.53
C LYS A 40 2.83 3.78 -5.71
N ALA A 41 2.05 2.89 -6.31
CA ALA A 41 1.63 1.61 -5.75
C ALA A 41 1.82 0.49 -6.80
N SER A 42 3.07 0.27 -7.21
CA SER A 42 3.43 -0.91 -8.02
C SER A 42 3.80 -2.09 -7.12
N GLY A 43 3.52 -3.31 -7.59
CA GLY A 43 3.84 -4.53 -6.86
C GLY A 43 2.95 -4.80 -5.64
N THR A 44 3.50 -5.52 -4.67
CA THR A 44 2.84 -5.82 -3.39
C THR A 44 3.23 -4.75 -2.37
N LEU A 45 2.24 -4.07 -1.80
CA LEU A 45 2.50 -3.02 -0.81
C LEU A 45 2.96 -3.63 0.52
N LYS A 46 3.70 -2.84 1.27
CA LYS A 46 4.11 -3.11 2.65
C LYS A 46 3.48 -2.08 3.57
N GLU A 47 3.22 -2.46 4.81
CA GLU A 47 2.72 -1.56 5.84
C GLU A 47 3.91 -0.96 6.61
N TYR A 48 3.93 0.36 6.74
CA TYR A 48 4.91 1.10 7.52
C TYR A 48 4.20 1.94 8.58
N SER A 49 4.67 1.85 9.81
CA SER A 49 4.34 2.79 10.87
C SER A 49 5.39 3.90 10.86
N VAL A 50 4.99 5.09 10.43
CA VAL A 50 5.87 6.26 10.35
C VAL A 50 5.51 7.21 11.49
N ILE A 51 6.49 7.61 12.28
CA ILE A 51 6.35 8.57 13.37
C ILE A 51 7.20 9.80 13.04
N GLY A 52 6.59 10.98 13.06
CA GLY A 52 7.29 12.24 12.84
C GLY A 52 6.81 13.35 13.77
N ARG A 53 7.62 14.40 13.88
CA ARG A 53 7.35 15.57 14.74
C ARG A 53 7.85 16.84 14.07
N LYS A 54 7.47 18.00 14.62
CA LYS A 54 8.09 19.28 14.27
C LYS A 54 9.52 19.30 14.80
N LEU A 55 10.42 20.07 14.19
CA LEU A 55 11.72 20.32 14.79
C LEU A 55 11.53 21.01 16.17
N PRO A 56 12.21 20.53 17.22
CA PRO A 56 12.25 21.21 18.51
C PRO A 56 12.73 22.66 18.34
N SER A 57 12.14 23.57 19.10
CA SER A 57 12.51 24.99 19.15
C SER A 57 12.57 25.43 20.61
N GLU A 58 13.29 26.51 20.93
CA GLU A 58 13.40 27.03 22.30
C GLU A 58 12.03 27.29 22.95
N LEU A 59 11.05 27.72 22.16
CA LEU A 59 9.67 27.94 22.62
C LEU A 59 8.91 26.64 22.92
N VAL A 60 9.22 25.55 22.20
CA VAL A 60 8.54 24.26 22.33
C VAL A 60 9.59 23.14 22.21
N PRO A 61 10.26 22.78 23.31
CA PRO A 61 11.32 21.77 23.30
C PRO A 61 10.79 20.37 22.98
N ASN A 62 9.54 20.08 23.39
CA ASN A 62 8.91 18.76 23.21
C ASN A 62 7.69 18.84 22.29
N PRO A 63 7.89 18.88 20.95
CA PRO A 63 6.79 18.93 20.00
C PRO A 63 6.04 17.59 19.93
N GLN A 64 4.72 17.66 19.69
CA GLN A 64 3.85 16.49 19.61
C GLN A 64 4.29 15.51 18.50
N LEU A 65 4.31 14.21 18.83
CA LEU A 65 4.59 13.14 17.88
C LEU A 65 3.31 12.71 17.13
N TYR A 66 3.48 12.45 15.85
CA TYR A 66 2.42 12.04 14.94
C TYR A 66 2.75 10.70 14.29
N LYS A 67 1.89 9.70 14.54
CA LYS A 67 2.02 8.35 13.99
C LYS A 67 1.01 8.14 12.87
N MET A 68 1.47 7.60 11.75
CA MET A 68 0.62 7.23 10.63
C MET A 68 0.95 5.82 10.12
N ARG A 69 -0.11 5.10 9.75
CA ARG A 69 -0.02 3.83 9.01
C ARG A 69 0.01 4.15 7.52
N ILE A 70 1.11 3.83 6.85
CA ILE A 70 1.36 4.14 5.44
C ILE A 70 1.57 2.84 4.67
N PHE A 71 0.87 2.68 3.56
CA PHE A 71 1.04 1.56 2.64
C PHE A 71 1.85 2.01 1.42
N ALA A 72 3.02 1.40 1.23
CA ALA A 72 3.96 1.78 0.18
C ALA A 72 4.81 0.56 -0.25
N PRO A 73 5.38 0.55 -1.46
CA PRO A 73 6.29 -0.52 -1.88
C PRO A 73 7.62 -0.49 -1.09
N ASP A 74 8.13 0.71 -0.81
CA ASP A 74 9.43 0.96 -0.19
C ASP A 74 9.38 2.06 0.86
N VAL A 75 10.44 2.16 1.66
CA VAL A 75 10.57 3.13 2.76
C VAL A 75 10.61 4.57 2.26
N VAL A 76 11.21 4.83 1.08
CA VAL A 76 11.32 6.20 0.53
C VAL A 76 9.94 6.71 0.12
N THR A 77 9.15 5.88 -0.56
CA THR A 77 7.75 6.19 -0.87
C THR A 77 6.92 6.36 0.41
N ALA A 78 7.16 5.56 1.44
CA ALA A 78 6.49 5.71 2.73
C ALA A 78 6.76 7.09 3.37
N LYS A 79 8.03 7.52 3.41
CA LYS A 79 8.45 8.87 3.87
C LYS A 79 7.74 9.97 3.08
N SER A 80 7.73 9.85 1.76
CA SER A 80 7.07 10.83 0.87
C SER A 80 5.56 10.95 1.15
N ARG A 81 4.88 9.80 1.30
CA ARG A 81 3.44 9.77 1.58
C ARG A 81 3.09 10.28 2.98
N PHE A 82 3.93 10.01 3.97
CA PHE A 82 3.78 10.57 5.32
C PHE A 82 3.71 12.10 5.27
N TRP A 83 4.70 12.76 4.65
CA TRP A 83 4.72 14.22 4.54
C TRP A 83 3.55 14.78 3.72
N TYR A 84 3.14 14.08 2.65
CA TYR A 84 1.95 14.45 1.88
C TYR A 84 0.68 14.51 2.73
N PHE A 85 0.46 13.51 3.60
CA PHE A 85 -0.73 13.52 4.47
C PHE A 85 -0.58 14.47 5.66
N LEU A 86 0.60 14.52 6.27
CA LEU A 86 0.85 15.38 7.44
C LEU A 86 0.70 16.87 7.10
N SER A 87 1.18 17.28 5.92
CA SER A 87 1.00 18.65 5.43
C SER A 87 -0.48 19.02 5.23
N LYS A 88 -1.30 18.10 4.75
CA LYS A 88 -2.75 18.31 4.60
C LYS A 88 -3.49 18.37 5.94
N LEU A 89 -3.07 17.58 6.93
CA LEU A 89 -3.76 17.48 8.22
C LEU A 89 -3.31 18.53 9.25
N LYS A 90 -2.01 18.82 9.30
CA LYS A 90 -1.39 19.63 10.36
C LYS A 90 -0.54 20.79 9.83
N LYS A 91 -0.60 21.09 8.52
CA LYS A 91 0.19 22.16 7.86
C LYS A 91 1.70 22.06 8.12
N MET A 92 2.20 20.87 8.44
CA MET A 92 3.63 20.62 8.70
C MET A 92 4.32 20.17 7.41
N LYS A 93 5.49 20.76 7.12
CA LYS A 93 6.29 20.46 5.92
C LYS A 93 7.52 19.65 6.31
N LYS A 94 8.09 18.91 5.37
CA LYS A 94 9.35 18.17 5.54
C LYS A 94 10.51 19.06 6.00
N ALA A 95 10.54 20.33 5.58
CA ALA A 95 11.60 21.27 5.97
C ALA A 95 11.53 21.71 7.44
N SER A 96 10.34 21.69 8.04
CA SER A 96 10.11 22.16 9.42
C SER A 96 9.87 21.01 10.42
N GLY A 97 10.10 19.77 9.99
CA GLY A 97 9.89 18.59 10.81
C GLY A 97 10.83 17.46 10.44
N GLU A 98 10.90 16.48 11.31
CA GLU A 98 11.74 15.30 11.16
C GLU A 98 10.90 14.03 11.34
N ILE A 99 11.38 12.94 10.74
CA ILE A 99 10.82 11.60 10.98
C ILE A 99 11.68 10.96 12.06
N VAL A 100 11.06 10.65 13.20
CA VAL A 100 11.71 10.06 14.37
C VAL A 100 11.97 8.57 14.13
N SER A 101 10.97 7.86 13.60
CA SER A 101 11.06 6.41 13.40
C SER A 101 10.21 5.94 12.23
N ILE A 102 10.71 4.93 11.52
CA ILE A 102 9.97 4.20 10.50
C ILE A 102 10.16 2.72 10.74
N THR A 103 9.08 2.02 11.02
CA THR A 103 9.08 0.59 11.24
C THR A 103 8.16 -0.09 10.24
N GLN A 104 8.64 -1.18 9.63
CA GLN A 104 7.78 -2.02 8.81
C GLN A 104 6.91 -2.86 9.74
N VAL A 105 5.58 -2.78 9.58
CA VAL A 105 4.63 -3.58 10.34
C VAL A 105 4.36 -4.85 9.57
N THR A 106 4.66 -5.99 10.18
CA THR A 106 4.32 -7.31 9.65
C THR A 106 3.04 -7.83 10.28
N GLU A 107 2.35 -8.70 9.56
CA GLU A 107 1.11 -9.31 10.05
C GLU A 107 1.41 -10.29 11.18
N ARG A 108 0.68 -10.19 12.30
CA ARG A 108 0.90 -11.05 13.48
C ARG A 108 0.59 -12.53 13.22
N LYS A 109 -0.45 -12.80 12.42
CA LYS A 109 -0.91 -14.16 12.09
C LYS A 109 -1.10 -14.30 10.58
N PRO A 110 -0.04 -14.48 9.78
CA PRO A 110 -0.12 -14.47 8.32
C PRO A 110 -0.83 -15.69 7.74
N ASN A 111 -0.99 -16.78 8.50
CA ASN A 111 -1.60 -18.03 8.00
C ASN A 111 -3.12 -18.10 8.24
N VAL A 112 -3.72 -17.06 8.83
CA VAL A 112 -5.15 -17.01 9.14
C VAL A 112 -5.83 -16.03 8.21
N ILE A 113 -6.85 -16.51 7.49
CA ILE A 113 -7.67 -15.69 6.60
C ILE A 113 -8.54 -14.74 7.43
N LYS A 114 -8.55 -13.47 7.03
CA LYS A 114 -9.28 -12.39 7.70
C LYS A 114 -10.11 -11.61 6.69
N ASN A 115 -11.13 -10.94 7.21
CA ASN A 115 -11.86 -9.94 6.45
C ASN A 115 -11.37 -8.56 6.87
N PHE A 116 -11.14 -7.67 5.90
CA PHE A 116 -10.66 -6.33 6.10
C PHE A 116 -11.66 -5.33 5.53
N GLY A 117 -12.06 -4.37 6.35
CA GLY A 117 -12.82 -3.19 5.95
C GLY A 117 -11.86 -2.06 5.65
N ILE A 118 -12.00 -1.47 4.46
CA ILE A 118 -11.20 -0.35 3.99
C ILE A 118 -12.14 0.82 3.72
N TRP A 119 -11.95 1.89 4.48
CA TRP A 119 -12.54 3.18 4.20
C TRP A 119 -11.55 3.98 3.38
N LEU A 120 -11.96 4.37 2.19
CA LEU A 120 -11.13 5.14 1.29
C LEU A 120 -11.88 6.38 0.81
N ARG A 121 -11.11 7.39 0.44
CA ARG A 121 -11.56 8.50 -0.37
C ARG A 121 -10.84 8.41 -1.70
N TYR A 122 -11.52 8.69 -2.79
CA TYR A 122 -10.88 8.78 -4.09
C TYR A 122 -11.39 9.96 -4.89
N ASP A 123 -10.51 10.48 -5.74
CA ASP A 123 -10.83 11.54 -6.67
C ASP A 123 -11.21 10.88 -8.01
N SER A 124 -12.45 11.09 -8.44
CA SER A 124 -12.94 10.76 -9.77
C SER A 124 -12.60 11.89 -10.75
N ARG A 125 -13.08 11.79 -12.00
CA ARG A 125 -12.95 12.88 -12.97
C ARG A 125 -13.86 14.07 -12.66
N SER A 126 -14.96 13.82 -11.94
CA SER A 126 -16.01 14.81 -11.68
C SER A 126 -15.95 15.35 -10.26
N GLY A 127 -15.38 14.62 -9.30
CA GLY A 127 -15.35 15.04 -7.90
C GLY A 127 -14.70 14.01 -6.98
N THR A 128 -14.74 14.30 -5.68
CA THR A 128 -14.15 13.42 -4.65
C THR A 128 -15.24 12.62 -3.96
N HIS A 129 -15.05 11.30 -3.82
CA HIS A 129 -16.06 10.41 -3.24
C HIS A 129 -15.45 9.54 -2.14
N ASN A 130 -16.23 9.32 -1.08
CA ASN A 130 -15.88 8.37 -0.03
C ASN A 130 -16.47 7.00 -0.39
N MET A 131 -15.71 5.94 -0.13
CA MET A 131 -16.15 4.57 -0.33
C MET A 131 -15.72 3.67 0.83
N TYR A 132 -16.56 2.68 1.07
CA TYR A 132 -16.26 1.56 1.94
C TYR A 132 -16.21 0.28 1.11
N ARG A 133 -15.08 -0.43 1.20
CA ARG A 133 -14.87 -1.72 0.53
C ARG A 133 -14.37 -2.74 1.52
N GLU A 134 -14.69 -3.99 1.25
CA GLU A 134 -14.25 -5.11 2.06
C GLU A 134 -13.41 -6.02 1.18
N TYR A 135 -12.37 -6.61 1.75
CA TYR A 135 -11.50 -7.58 1.11
C TYR A 135 -11.25 -8.76 2.05
N ARG A 136 -11.07 -9.95 1.50
CA ARG A 136 -10.70 -11.15 2.26
C ARG A 136 -9.28 -11.53 1.89
N ASP A 137 -8.38 -11.49 2.87
CA ASP A 137 -6.95 -11.76 2.64
C ASP A 137 -6.29 -12.24 3.95
N LEU A 138 -5.04 -12.71 3.84
CA LEU A 138 -4.20 -13.14 4.94
C LEU A 138 -3.60 -11.95 5.71
N THR A 139 -3.21 -10.90 4.98
CA THR A 139 -2.50 -9.72 5.49
C THR A 139 -3.23 -8.41 5.16
N VAL A 140 -3.04 -7.40 6.02
CA VAL A 140 -3.55 -6.04 5.77
C VAL A 140 -2.98 -5.48 4.46
N SER A 141 -1.68 -5.66 4.22
CA SER A 141 -1.00 -5.12 3.05
C SER A 141 -1.46 -5.77 1.74
N GLY A 142 -1.79 -7.06 1.77
CA GLY A 142 -2.42 -7.78 0.66
C GLY A 142 -3.81 -7.21 0.35
N ALA A 143 -4.64 -7.03 1.37
CA ALA A 143 -5.98 -6.45 1.21
C ALA A 143 -5.95 -5.03 0.61
N VAL A 144 -5.01 -4.18 1.06
CA VAL A 144 -4.83 -2.83 0.49
C VAL A 144 -4.30 -2.90 -0.93
N THR A 145 -3.40 -3.84 -1.25
CA THR A 145 -2.92 -4.06 -2.62
C THR A 145 -4.07 -4.47 -3.55
N GLN A 146 -4.93 -5.37 -3.11
CA GLN A 146 -6.17 -5.72 -3.84
C GLN A 146 -7.07 -4.50 -4.03
N CYS A 147 -7.22 -3.66 -2.99
CA CYS A 147 -7.98 -2.42 -3.07
C CYS A 147 -7.47 -1.49 -4.16
N TYR A 148 -6.15 -1.26 -4.25
CA TYR A 148 -5.57 -0.42 -5.31
C TYR A 148 -5.81 -0.99 -6.72
N ARG A 149 -5.68 -2.31 -6.90
CA ARG A 149 -5.96 -2.98 -8.18
C ARG A 149 -7.42 -2.88 -8.58
N ASP A 150 -8.31 -3.09 -7.63
CA ASP A 150 -9.75 -3.05 -7.82
C ASP A 150 -10.24 -1.62 -8.15
N MET A 151 -9.69 -0.60 -7.47
CA MET A 151 -9.94 0.81 -7.80
C MET A 151 -9.47 1.18 -9.20
N GLY A 152 -8.31 0.66 -9.63
CA GLY A 152 -7.81 0.84 -10.98
C GLY A 152 -8.67 0.14 -12.04
N SER A 153 -9.16 -1.06 -11.74
CA SER A 153 -9.97 -1.87 -12.68
C SER A 153 -11.40 -1.33 -12.82
N ARG A 154 -12.11 -1.14 -11.71
CA ARG A 154 -13.54 -0.77 -11.73
C ARG A 154 -13.76 0.72 -11.98
N HIS A 155 -12.90 1.57 -11.45
CA HIS A 155 -13.10 3.02 -11.45
C HIS A 155 -12.03 3.79 -12.22
N ARG A 156 -11.07 3.09 -12.83
CA ARG A 156 -9.89 3.69 -13.50
C ARG A 156 -9.13 4.68 -12.60
N ALA A 157 -9.26 4.50 -11.28
CA ALA A 157 -8.64 5.37 -10.29
C ALA A 157 -7.17 5.01 -10.14
N ARG A 158 -6.29 6.00 -10.35
CA ARG A 158 -4.85 5.81 -10.20
C ARG A 158 -4.47 5.86 -8.72
N ALA A 159 -3.32 5.26 -8.39
CA ALA A 159 -2.85 5.19 -7.00
C ALA A 159 -2.71 6.57 -6.32
N HIS A 160 -2.38 7.62 -7.08
CA HIS A 160 -2.26 8.98 -6.53
C HIS A 160 -3.63 9.61 -6.18
N SER A 161 -4.70 9.18 -6.84
CA SER A 161 -6.07 9.68 -6.63
C SER A 161 -6.77 8.96 -5.48
N VAL A 162 -6.21 7.86 -4.97
CA VAL A 162 -6.81 7.06 -3.88
C VAL A 162 -6.10 7.36 -2.56
N GLN A 163 -6.90 7.67 -1.55
CA GLN A 163 -6.49 7.95 -0.18
C GLN A 163 -7.13 6.92 0.75
N ILE A 164 -6.32 6.04 1.32
CA ILE A 164 -6.80 5.10 2.34
C ILE A 164 -6.95 5.85 3.66
N MET A 165 -8.16 5.89 4.18
CA MET A 165 -8.48 6.61 5.41
C MET A 165 -8.32 5.71 6.63
N ARG A 166 -8.85 4.50 6.59
CA ARG A 166 -8.79 3.54 7.70
C ARG A 166 -8.81 2.12 7.14
N VAL A 167 -8.08 1.22 7.79
CA VAL A 167 -8.11 -0.21 7.51
C VAL A 167 -8.24 -0.95 8.82
N GLU A 168 -9.28 -1.78 8.92
CA GLU A 168 -9.60 -2.53 10.12
C GLU A 168 -9.96 -3.96 9.77
N ARG A 169 -9.65 -4.90 10.67
CA ARG A 169 -10.14 -6.28 10.57
C ARG A 169 -11.60 -6.32 10.99
N VAL A 170 -12.46 -6.82 10.12
CA VAL A 170 -13.90 -6.92 10.35
C VAL A 170 -14.25 -8.37 10.73
N ALA A 171 -15.07 -8.54 11.76
CA ALA A 171 -15.59 -9.85 12.14
C ALA A 171 -16.62 -10.34 11.12
N SER A 172 -16.72 -11.66 10.91
CA SER A 172 -17.55 -12.25 9.85
C SER A 172 -19.02 -11.85 9.89
N ASN A 173 -19.58 -11.61 11.08
CA ASN A 173 -20.95 -11.16 11.29
C ASN A 173 -21.20 -9.69 10.91
N LYS A 174 -20.15 -8.86 10.84
CA LYS A 174 -20.24 -7.43 10.51
C LYS A 174 -19.91 -7.12 9.06
N CYS A 175 -19.56 -8.14 8.26
CA CYS A 175 -19.29 -7.96 6.83
C CYS A 175 -20.59 -7.65 6.07
N ARG A 176 -20.54 -6.63 5.21
CA ARG A 176 -21.71 -6.12 4.49
C ARG A 176 -21.70 -6.48 3.00
N ARG A 177 -20.56 -6.88 2.44
CA ARG A 177 -20.44 -7.13 1.00
C ARG A 177 -20.79 -8.59 0.68
N PRO A 178 -21.78 -8.86 -0.20
CA PRO A 178 -22.21 -10.24 -0.51
C PRO A 178 -21.08 -11.10 -1.08
N ALA A 179 -20.18 -10.47 -1.86
CA ALA A 179 -18.99 -11.12 -2.41
C ALA A 179 -18.04 -11.70 -1.34
N ILE A 180 -18.07 -11.21 -0.10
CA ILE A 180 -17.28 -11.73 1.02
C ILE A 180 -18.11 -12.65 1.90
N VAL A 181 -19.37 -12.27 2.15
CA VAL A 181 -20.30 -13.06 2.97
C VAL A 181 -20.47 -14.47 2.44
N GLN A 182 -20.46 -14.69 1.12
CA GLN A 182 -20.53 -16.03 0.52
C GLN A 182 -19.44 -17.00 0.99
N TYR A 183 -18.28 -16.49 1.44
CA TYR A 183 -17.16 -17.31 1.91
C TYR A 183 -17.23 -17.66 3.40
N HIS A 184 -18.28 -17.26 4.14
CA HIS A 184 -18.40 -17.48 5.58
C HIS A 184 -18.99 -18.84 5.97
N ASN A 185 -19.21 -19.74 5.00
CA ASN A 185 -19.74 -21.07 5.26
C ASN A 185 -18.60 -22.07 5.58
N SER A 186 -18.68 -22.77 6.72
CA SER A 186 -17.69 -23.78 7.12
C SER A 186 -17.72 -25.03 6.25
N LYS A 187 -18.87 -25.35 5.65
CA LYS A 187 -19.08 -26.49 4.74
C LYS A 187 -19.00 -26.08 3.27
N ILE A 188 -18.35 -24.95 2.96
CA ILE A 188 -18.22 -24.47 1.59
C ILE A 188 -17.45 -25.49 0.74
N LYS A 189 -18.01 -25.84 -0.42
CA LYS A 189 -17.40 -26.73 -1.41
C LYS A 189 -17.56 -26.07 -2.76
N PHE A 190 -16.50 -26.12 -3.57
CA PHE A 190 -16.52 -25.64 -4.94
C PHE A 190 -16.31 -26.83 -5.87
N PRO A 191 -17.09 -26.95 -6.96
CA PRO A 191 -16.80 -27.94 -7.97
C PRO A 191 -15.44 -27.61 -8.60
N PHE A 192 -14.70 -28.65 -8.97
CA PHE A 192 -13.52 -28.46 -9.80
C PHE A 192 -13.97 -27.91 -11.16
N LEU A 193 -13.44 -26.75 -11.57
CA LEU A 193 -13.82 -26.13 -12.84
C LEU A 193 -13.13 -26.89 -14.00
N PRO A 194 -13.88 -27.48 -14.95
CA PRO A 194 -13.30 -28.27 -16.04
C PRO A 194 -12.49 -27.42 -17.05
N HIS A 195 -12.72 -26.10 -17.07
CA HIS A 195 -11.99 -25.18 -17.94
C HIS A 195 -10.65 -24.72 -17.31
N SER A 196 -9.77 -25.68 -17.00
CA SER A 196 -8.37 -25.36 -16.68
C SER A 196 -7.63 -25.01 -17.97
N LYS A 197 -7.49 -23.71 -18.26
CA LYS A 197 -6.67 -23.25 -19.39
C LYS A 197 -5.24 -23.75 -19.16
N ARG A 198 -4.74 -24.60 -20.07
CA ARG A 198 -3.35 -25.07 -20.04
C ARG A 198 -2.43 -23.84 -20.08
N LYS A 199 -1.75 -23.53 -18.97
CA LYS A 199 -0.83 -22.39 -18.87
C LYS A 199 0.43 -22.57 -19.73
N ASN A 200 0.74 -23.81 -20.10
CA ASN A 200 1.91 -24.15 -20.91
C ASN A 200 1.48 -24.47 -22.34
N MET A 201 1.30 -23.44 -23.17
CA MET A 201 1.31 -23.57 -24.64
C MET A 201 2.76 -23.67 -25.19
N LYS A 202 3.75 -23.83 -24.31
CA LYS A 202 5.13 -24.18 -24.67
C LYS A 202 5.29 -25.69 -24.61
N MET A 203 4.90 -26.37 -25.68
CA MET A 203 5.59 -27.51 -26.26
C MET A 203 5.16 -27.48 -27.72
N ASP A 204 5.97 -26.80 -28.53
CA ASP A 204 5.80 -26.56 -29.98
C ASP A 204 4.57 -25.73 -30.42
N ARG A 205 4.81 -24.79 -31.35
CA ARG A 205 3.77 -23.95 -31.98
C ARG A 205 2.76 -24.81 -32.76
N ILE A 206 3.19 -26.00 -33.18
CA ILE A 206 2.42 -27.01 -33.89
C ILE A 206 2.58 -28.30 -33.10
N THR A 207 1.47 -28.89 -32.67
CA THR A 207 1.44 -30.20 -32.02
C THR A 207 0.53 -31.12 -32.81
N PRO A 208 0.92 -32.39 -33.05
CA PRO A 208 0.12 -33.33 -33.83
C PRO A 208 -1.09 -33.85 -33.04
N LYS A 209 -1.11 -33.69 -31.71
CA LYS A 209 -2.19 -34.14 -30.83
C LYS A 209 -3.09 -32.98 -30.46
N ILE A 210 -4.40 -33.12 -30.70
CA ILE A 210 -5.40 -32.19 -30.18
C ILE A 210 -5.30 -32.19 -28.65
N PRO A 211 -5.17 -31.03 -27.99
CA PRO A 211 -5.18 -30.96 -26.53
C PRO A 211 -6.47 -31.55 -25.97
N MET A 212 -6.40 -32.73 -25.34
CA MET A 212 -7.57 -33.30 -24.67
C MET A 212 -8.02 -32.39 -23.52
N ILE A 213 -9.27 -31.94 -23.59
CA ILE A 213 -9.95 -31.30 -22.46
C ILE A 213 -10.28 -32.44 -21.48
N PRO A 214 -9.89 -32.37 -20.20
CA PRO A 214 -10.29 -33.39 -19.24
C PRO A 214 -11.82 -33.45 -19.18
N THR A 215 -12.39 -34.51 -19.74
CA THR A 215 -13.80 -34.86 -19.58
C THR A 215 -13.89 -35.73 -18.32
N TYR A 216 -14.65 -35.26 -17.33
CA TYR A 216 -15.01 -36.03 -16.14
C TYR A 216 -16.41 -36.57 -16.29
#